data_AF-A0A061QQC7-F1
#
_entry.id   AF-A0A061QQC7-F1
#
_cell.length_a   1.000
_cell.length_b   1.000
_cell.length_c   1.000
_cell.angle_alpha   90.00
_cell.angle_beta   90.00
_cell.angle_gamma   90.00
#
_symmetry.space_group_name_H-M   'P 1'
#
loop_
_entity.id
_entity.type
_entity.pdbx_description
1 polymer ?
#
loop_
_entity_poly.entity_id
_entity_poly.type
_entity_poly.pdbx_seq_one_letter_code
_entity_poly.pdbx_strand_id
1 'polypeptide(L)' 'CHLARSWMPMLESIVDELQRDEDVNDDFRLWLTSMPTPHFPVSVLQMGIKIAMQPPWGLRANMQRSYANLPD' A
#
# COMPACT_ATOMS: atom_id res chain seq x y z
N CYS A 1 3.18 -4.31 3.37
CA CYS A 1 2.75 -5.71 3.52
C CYS A 1 3.66 -6.71 2.79
N HIS A 2 4.42 -6.39 1.73
CA HIS A 2 5.30 -7.37 1.02
C HIS A 2 6.20 -8.27 1.89
N LEU A 3 6.56 -7.89 3.11
CA LEU A 3 7.36 -8.75 4.01
C LEU A 3 6.55 -9.92 4.61
N ALA A 4 5.21 -9.86 4.60
CA ALA A 4 4.32 -10.85 5.17
C ALA A 4 3.85 -11.87 4.12
N ARG A 5 4.79 -12.57 3.46
CA ARG A 5 4.47 -13.49 2.35
C ARG A 5 3.45 -14.57 2.71
N SER A 6 3.60 -15.21 3.87
CA SER A 6 2.70 -16.29 4.32
C SER A 6 1.28 -15.80 4.63
N TRP A 7 1.11 -14.50 4.87
CA TRP A 7 -0.18 -13.90 5.21
C TRP A 7 -0.96 -13.41 3.98
N MET A 8 -0.33 -13.32 2.81
CA MET A 8 -0.96 -12.82 1.59
C MET A 8 -2.26 -13.56 1.20
N PRO A 9 -2.36 -14.90 1.32
CA PRO A 9 -3.62 -15.59 1.05
C PRO A 9 -4.72 -15.22 2.05
N MET A 10 -4.36 -15.02 3.33
CA MET A 10 -5.31 -14.59 4.35
C MET A 10 -5.79 -13.15 4.10
N LEU A 11 -4.89 -12.25 3.68
CA LEU A 11 -5.26 -10.91 3.26
C LEU A 11 -6.29 -10.93 2.13
N GLU A 12 -6.09 -11.79 1.14
CA GLU A 12 -7.02 -11.95 0.02
C GLU A 12 -8.42 -12.38 0.50
N SER A 13 -8.50 -13.37 1.38
CA SER A 13 -9.79 -13.80 1.97
C SER A 13 -10.46 -12.68 2.77
N ILE A 14 -9.72 -11.95 3.59
CA ILE A 14 -10.26 -10.84 4.39
C ILE A 14 -10.82 -9.73 3.48
N VAL A 15 -10.12 -9.38 2.41
CA VAL A 15 -10.59 -8.34 1.47
C VAL A 15 -11.85 -8.81 0.73
N ASP A 16 -11.91 -10.08 0.36
CA ASP A 16 -13.06 -10.68 -0.31
C ASP A 16 -14.30 -10.75 0.62
N GLU A 17 -14.09 -11.05 1.91
CA GLU A 17 -15.14 -10.98 2.94
C GLU A 17 -15.64 -9.54 3.15
N LEU A 18 -14.74 -8.57 3.29
CA LEU A 18 -15.08 -7.16 3.47
C LEU A 18 -15.88 -6.57 2.29
N GLN A 19 -15.76 -7.13 1.09
CA GLN A 19 -16.56 -6.68 -0.06
C GLN A 19 -17.96 -7.27 -0.10
N ARG A 20 -18.19 -8.41 0.55
CA ARG A 20 -19.50 -9.08 0.60
C ARG A 20 -20.31 -8.70 1.82
N ASP A 21 -19.64 -8.18 2.84
CA ASP A 21 -20.26 -7.81 4.11
C ASP A 21 -21.06 -6.50 3.95
N GLU A 22 -22.38 -6.61 4.12
CA GLU A 22 -23.33 -5.48 4.03
C GLU A 22 -23.25 -4.55 5.25
N ASP A 23 -22.63 -4.99 6.35
CA ASP A 23 -22.52 -4.22 7.60
C ASP A 23 -21.21 -3.40 7.68
N VAL A 24 -20.36 -3.43 6.64
CA VAL A 24 -19.14 -2.62 6.59
C VAL A 24 -19.49 -1.13 6.47
N ASN A 25 -18.87 -0.32 7.31
CA ASN A 25 -19.07 1.13 7.32
C ASN A 25 -18.68 1.77 5.97
N ASP A 26 -19.55 2.62 5.42
CA ASP A 26 -19.34 3.32 4.13
C ASP A 26 -18.06 4.18 4.06
N ASP A 27 -17.59 4.70 5.20
CA ASP A 27 -16.37 5.49 5.31
C ASP A 27 -15.12 4.65 5.58
N PHE A 28 -15.24 3.33 5.72
CA PHE A 28 -14.11 2.45 5.91
C PHE A 28 -13.14 2.50 4.71
N ARG A 29 -11.84 2.61 5.00
CA ARG A 29 -10.77 2.59 3.99
C ARG A 29 -9.64 1.68 4.47
N LEU A 30 -9.30 0.68 3.66
CA LEU A 30 -8.11 -0.17 3.86
C LEU A 30 -6.91 0.42 3.10
N TRP A 31 -5.84 0.74 3.83
CA TRP A 31 -4.59 1.25 3.26
C TRP A 31 -3.48 0.20 3.30
N LEU A 32 -2.92 -0.14 2.14
CA LEU A 32 -1.83 -1.11 2.02
C LEU A 32 -0.59 -0.44 1.42
N THR A 33 0.50 -0.40 2.18
CA THR A 33 1.81 0.05 1.68
C THR A 33 2.68 -1.15 1.34
N SER A 34 3.13 -1.27 0.08
CA SER A 34 3.94 -2.41 -0.35
C SER A 34 4.93 -2.05 -1.45
N MET A 35 6.08 -2.72 -1.46
CA MET A 35 6.92 -2.81 -2.66
C MET A 35 6.31 -3.82 -3.64
N PRO A 36 6.59 -3.70 -4.95
CA PRO A 36 6.22 -4.72 -5.92
C PRO A 36 6.78 -6.08 -5.51
N THR A 37 5.92 -7.11 -5.53
CA THR A 37 6.32 -8.48 -5.19
C THR A 37 5.40 -9.48 -5.91
N PRO A 38 5.92 -10.62 -6.41
CA PRO A 38 5.12 -11.59 -7.15
C PRO A 38 4.06 -12.31 -6.30
N HIS A 39 4.17 -12.27 -4.98
CA HIS A 39 3.23 -12.93 -4.07
C HIS A 39 2.15 -12.00 -3.51
N PHE A 40 2.09 -10.74 -3.96
CA PHE A 40 0.98 -9.87 -3.58
C PHE A 40 -0.29 -10.35 -4.31
N PRO A 41 -1.44 -10.50 -3.63
CA PRO A 41 -2.65 -11.02 -4.25
C PRO A 41 -3.12 -10.15 -5.42
N VAL A 42 -3.24 -10.77 -6.60
CA VAL A 42 -3.65 -10.07 -7.83
C VAL A 42 -5.07 -9.55 -7.73
N SER A 43 -5.97 -10.27 -7.06
CA SER A 43 -7.34 -9.87 -6.76
C SER A 43 -7.39 -8.52 -6.02
N VAL A 44 -6.64 -8.41 -4.92
CA VAL A 44 -6.54 -7.18 -4.12
C VAL A 44 -5.96 -6.03 -4.94
N LEU A 45 -4.99 -6.30 -5.84
CA LEU A 45 -4.54 -5.29 -6.80
C LEU A 45 -5.67 -4.88 -7.74
N GLN A 46 -6.40 -5.81 -8.32
CA GLN A 46 -7.46 -5.50 -9.29
C GLN A 46 -8.61 -4.68 -8.66
N MET A 47 -8.96 -4.96 -7.41
CA MET A 47 -10.04 -4.31 -6.67
C MET A 47 -9.67 -2.92 -6.11
N GLY A 48 -8.38 -2.62 -5.92
CA GLY A 48 -7.91 -1.41 -5.27
C GLY A 48 -7.42 -0.30 -6.20
N ILE A 49 -7.27 0.90 -5.63
CA ILE A 49 -6.58 2.04 -6.26
C ILE A 49 -5.08 1.88 -6.03
N LYS A 50 -4.28 1.95 -7.11
CA LYS A 50 -2.81 1.86 -7.03
C LYS A 50 -2.19 3.25 -7.06
N ILE A 51 -1.34 3.54 -6.07
CA ILE A 51 -0.55 4.77 -6.02
C ILE A 51 0.92 4.37 -5.94
N ALA A 52 1.74 4.87 -6.87
CA ALA A 52 3.18 4.66 -6.86
C ALA A 52 3.87 5.93 -6.33
N MET A 53 4.62 5.79 -5.23
CA MET A 53 5.50 6.86 -4.77
C MET A 53 6.84 6.76 -5.50
N GLN A 54 7.14 7.77 -6.32
CA GLN A 54 8.44 7.91 -6.97
C GLN A 54 9.32 8.86 -6.13
N PRO A 55 10.64 8.62 -6.05
CA PRO A 55 11.54 9.57 -5.42
C PRO A 55 11.51 10.92 -6.18
N PRO A 56 11.75 12.05 -5.49
CA PRO A 56 11.80 13.35 -6.14
C PRO A 56 12.91 13.36 -7.21
N TRP A 57 12.59 13.95 -8.36
CA TRP A 57 13.51 13.98 -9.49
C TRP A 57 14.54 15.10 -9.31
N GLY A 58 15.83 14.73 -9.42
CA GLY A 58 16.95 15.68 -9.48
C GLY A 58 17.66 15.97 -8.16
N LEU A 59 18.96 16.28 -8.28
CA LEU A 59 19.86 16.49 -7.14
C LEU A 59 19.39 17.60 -6.20
N ARG A 60 18.87 18.71 -6.74
CA ARG A 60 18.39 19.84 -5.94
C ARG A 60 17.23 19.45 -5.03
N ALA A 61 16.22 18.74 -5.57
CA ALA A 61 15.06 18.31 -4.80
C ALA A 61 15.45 17.28 -3.72
N ASN A 62 16.38 16.38 -4.04
CA ASN A 62 16.95 15.45 -3.07
C ASN A 62 17.68 16.19 -1.93
N MET A 63 18.53 17.16 -2.26
CA MET A 63 19.25 17.95 -1.25
C MET A 63 18.29 18.74 -0.37
N GLN A 64 17.30 19.44 -0.94
CA GLN A 64 16.30 20.18 -0.17
C GLN A 64 15.57 19.27 0.83
N ARG A 65 15.16 18.08 0.40
CA ARG A 65 14.55 17.09 1.29
C ARG A 65 15.52 16.65 2.38
N SER A 66 16.78 16.35 2.06
CA SER A 66 17.78 15.94 3.05
C SER A 66 18.00 17.02 4.11
N TYR A 67 18.18 18.29 3.70
CA TYR A 67 18.37 19.39 4.66
C TYR A 67 17.14 19.63 5.53
N ALA A 68 15.93 19.48 5.00
CA ALA A 68 14.69 19.62 5.76
C ALA A 68 14.45 18.49 6.78
N ASN A 69 15.11 17.34 6.63
CA ASN A 69 14.96 16.20 7.53
C ASN A 69 16.10 16.10 8.57
N LEU A 70 17.01 17.08 8.63
CA LEU A 70 18.00 17.14 9.69
C LEU A 70 17.32 17.64 10.98
N PRO A 71 17.43 16.90 12.09
CA PRO A 71 17.04 17.44 13.40
C PRO A 71 17.98 18.59 13.79
N ASP A 72 17.48 19.51 14.62
CA ASP A 72 18.27 20.61 15.21
C ASP A 72 19.49 20.10 16.00
#